data_AF-A0A7C7X452-F1
#
_entry.id   AF-A0A7C7X452-F1
#
_cell.length_a   1.000
_cell.length_b   1.000
_cell.length_c   1.000
_cell.angle_alpha   90.00
_cell.angle_beta   90.00
_cell.angle_gamma   90.00
#
_symmetry.space_group_name_H-M   'P 1'
#
loop_
_entity.id
_entity.type
_entity.pdbx_description
1 polymer ?
#
loop_
_entity_poly.entity_id
_entity_poly.type
_entity_poly.pdbx_seq_one_letter_code
_entity_poly.pdbx_strand_id
1 'polypeptide(L)'
;MVFGWGKKKSEKQEPEMAPQKKQILLSDVPNVVDEIRSIRTKTIIAEAKTFKNKIKPRCETILHIAIDLEHDTLNVDDIDIHLKRLVERGKKEVISIIKRESIVQLPEINSYD
;
A
#
# COMPACT_ATOMS: atom_id res chain seq x y z
N MET A 1 20.07 11.85 -39.20
CA MET A 1 18.84 11.91 -38.38
C MET A 1 19.28 12.16 -36.93
N VAL A 2 19.16 13.39 -36.43
CA VAL A 2 19.65 13.79 -35.09
C VAL A 2 18.45 13.91 -34.18
N PHE A 3 18.27 12.96 -33.26
CA PHE A 3 17.20 12.99 -32.29
C PHE A 3 17.54 14.01 -31.20
N GLY A 4 16.85 15.14 -31.21
CA GLY A 4 16.90 16.15 -30.15
C GLY A 4 16.40 15.55 -28.84
N TRP A 5 17.28 15.45 -27.85
CA TRP A 5 16.91 15.12 -26.48
C TRP A 5 16.08 16.26 -25.89
N GLY A 6 14.76 16.13 -25.98
CA GLY A 6 13.81 16.99 -25.29
C GLY A 6 14.08 16.95 -23.80
N LYS A 7 14.41 18.11 -23.23
CA LYS A 7 14.57 18.31 -21.79
C LYS A 7 13.28 17.91 -21.08
N LYS A 8 13.33 16.81 -20.31
CA LYS A 8 12.26 16.46 -19.36
C LYS A 8 12.07 17.63 -18.40
N LYS A 9 10.84 18.15 -18.29
CA LYS A 9 10.48 19.13 -17.24
C LYS A 9 10.72 18.45 -15.90
N SER A 10 11.65 18.98 -15.11
CA SER A 10 11.87 18.56 -13.74
C SER A 10 10.58 18.79 -12.96
N GLU A 11 10.02 17.71 -12.45
CA GLU A 11 8.99 17.71 -11.41
C GLU A 11 9.49 18.64 -10.30
N LYS A 12 8.72 19.68 -9.98
CA LYS A 12 9.08 20.67 -8.96
C LYS A 12 9.18 19.94 -7.63
N GLN A 13 10.38 19.52 -7.26
CA GLN A 13 10.70 19.23 -5.87
C GLN A 13 10.41 20.52 -5.10
N GLU A 14 9.45 20.46 -4.18
CA GLU A 14 9.27 21.51 -3.18
C GLU A 14 10.63 21.74 -2.53
N PRO A 15 11.13 22.99 -2.48
CA PRO A 15 12.44 23.25 -1.91
C PRO A 15 12.43 22.80 -0.45
N GLU A 16 13.39 21.95 -0.11
CA GLU A 16 13.68 21.56 1.27
C GLU A 16 14.09 22.84 2.02
N MET A 17 13.12 23.51 2.63
CA MET A 17 13.36 24.77 3.33
C MET A 17 14.24 24.49 4.54
N ALA A 18 15.43 25.08 4.56
CA ALA A 18 16.31 25.05 5.72
C ALA A 18 15.54 25.53 6.97
N PRO A 19 15.75 24.90 8.15
CA PRO A 19 15.01 25.24 9.36
C PRO A 19 15.24 26.71 9.74
N GLN A 20 14.21 27.54 9.56
CA GLN A 20 14.25 28.95 9.91
C GLN A 20 13.94 29.11 11.41
N LYS A 21 14.83 29.80 12.13
CA LYS A 21 14.58 30.18 13.54
C LYS A 21 13.51 31.27 13.58
N LYS A 22 12.30 30.92 14.06
CA LYS A 22 11.23 31.89 14.33
C LYS A 22 11.37 32.41 15.78
N GLN A 23 11.34 33.73 15.96
CA GLN A 23 11.10 34.32 17.29
C GLN A 23 9.59 34.39 17.51
N ILE A 24 9.15 33.94 18.69
CA ILE A 24 7.74 33.92 19.10
C ILE A 24 7.62 34.53 20.51
N LEU A 25 6.48 35.13 20.82
CA LEU A 25 6.18 35.53 22.19
C LEU A 25 5.82 34.31 23.02
N LEU A 26 6.03 34.37 24.33
CA LEU A 26 5.68 33.27 25.24
C LEU A 26 4.17 32.97 25.23
N SER A 27 3.35 34.00 25.04
CA SER A 27 1.89 33.89 24.89
C SER A 27 1.46 33.10 23.66
N ASP A 28 2.30 33.07 22.61
CA ASP A 28 1.96 32.44 21.33
C ASP A 28 2.29 30.95 21.30
N VAL A 29 3.03 30.46 22.31
CA VAL A 29 3.48 29.06 22.39
C VAL A 29 2.33 28.05 22.24
N PRO A 30 1.17 28.18 22.91
CA PRO A 30 0.07 27.23 22.74
C PRO A 30 -0.42 27.15 21.28
N ASN A 31 -0.61 28.30 20.63
CA ASN A 31 -1.06 28.37 19.23
C ASN A 31 -0.05 27.72 18.28
N VAL A 32 1.24 27.96 18.49
CA VAL A 32 2.32 27.35 17.69
C VAL A 32 2.34 25.84 17.87
N VAL A 33 2.13 25.34 19.09
CA VAL A 33 2.06 23.89 19.37
C VAL A 33 0.86 23.27 18.67
N ASP A 34 -0.31 23.92 18.69
CA ASP A 34 -1.50 23.45 18.00
C ASP A 34 -1.33 23.44 16.47
N GLU A 35 -0.67 24.45 15.92
CA GLU A 35 -0.32 24.49 14.48
C GLU A 35 0.60 23.33 14.11
N ILE A 36 1.67 23.10 14.89
CA ILE A 36 2.60 21.97 14.69
C ILE A 36 1.84 20.64 14.74
N ARG A 37 0.94 20.48 15.72
CA ARG A 37 0.12 19.27 15.85
C ARG A 37 -0.77 19.08 14.63
N SER A 38 -1.47 20.14 14.19
CA SER A 38 -2.33 20.10 13.00
C SER A 38 -1.56 19.70 11.74
N ILE A 39 -0.37 20.28 11.52
CA ILE A 39 0.49 19.94 10.38
C ILE A 39 0.90 18.47 10.45
N ARG A 40 1.40 18.01 11.60
CA ARG A 40 1.81 16.60 11.77
C ARG A 40 0.66 15.63 11.55
N THR A 41 -0.52 15.91 12.09
CA THR A 41 -1.71 15.07 11.90
C THR A 41 -2.08 14.96 10.41
N LYS A 42 -2.09 16.09 9.69
CA LYS A 42 -2.36 16.10 8.24
C LYS A 42 -1.32 15.31 7.46
N THR A 43 -0.03 15.47 7.79
CA THR A 43 1.06 14.73 7.16
C THR A 43 0.91 13.22 7.38
N ILE A 44 0.70 12.79 8.63
CA ILE A 44 0.53 11.37 8.97
C ILE A 44 -0.67 10.77 8.22
N ILE A 45 -1.81 11.47 8.17
CA ILE A 45 -2.99 11.03 7.42
C ILE A 45 -2.67 10.89 5.93
N ALA A 46 -1.96 11.86 5.33
CA ALA A 46 -1.60 11.83 3.92
C ALA A 46 -0.61 10.69 3.59
N GLU A 47 0.38 10.46 4.43
CA GLU A 47 1.34 9.36 4.30
C GLU A 47 0.65 8.01 4.43
N ALA A 48 -0.18 7.83 5.46
CA ALA A 48 -0.92 6.60 5.69
C ALA A 48 -1.91 6.30 4.54
N LYS A 49 -2.61 7.33 4.01
CA LYS A 49 -3.38 7.21 2.75
C LYS A 49 -2.53 6.76 1.58
N THR A 50 -1.32 7.32 1.45
CA THR A 50 -0.39 6.94 0.38
C THR A 50 0.04 5.47 0.51
N PHE A 51 0.33 4.98 1.71
CA PHE A 51 0.61 3.57 1.94
C PHE A 51 -0.60 2.68 1.63
N LYS A 52 -1.79 3.05 2.10
CA LYS A 52 -3.05 2.36 1.76
C LYS A 52 -3.23 2.23 0.25
N ASN A 53 -3.04 3.33 -0.48
CA ASN A 53 -3.18 3.37 -1.94
C ASN A 53 -2.13 2.53 -2.66
N LYS A 54 -0.94 2.33 -2.08
CA LYS A 54 0.09 1.42 -2.59
C LYS A 54 -0.22 -0.05 -2.29
N ILE A 55 -0.82 -0.35 -1.13
CA ILE A 55 -1.13 -1.71 -0.68
C ILE A 55 -2.36 -2.25 -1.41
N LYS A 56 -3.43 -1.44 -1.57
CA LYS A 56 -4.68 -1.84 -2.21
C LYS A 56 -4.51 -2.57 -3.56
N PRO A 57 -3.80 -2.02 -4.57
CA PRO A 57 -3.63 -2.71 -5.84
C PRO A 57 -2.77 -3.98 -5.72
N ARG A 58 -1.91 -4.09 -4.71
CA ARG A 58 -1.14 -5.30 -4.43
C ARG A 58 -2.02 -6.41 -3.87
N CYS A 59 -2.94 -6.08 -2.95
CA CYS A 59 -3.96 -7.02 -2.48
C CYS A 59 -4.84 -7.51 -3.63
N GLU A 60 -5.27 -6.61 -4.52
CA GLU A 60 -6.01 -6.96 -5.73
C GLU A 60 -5.19 -7.88 -6.65
N THR A 61 -3.88 -7.63 -6.83
CA THR A 61 -2.99 -8.50 -7.62
C THR A 61 -2.90 -9.91 -7.02
N ILE A 62 -2.72 -10.01 -5.69
CA ILE A 62 -2.68 -11.31 -5.00
C ILE A 62 -4.01 -12.05 -5.13
N LEU A 63 -5.13 -11.34 -5.04
CA LEU A 63 -6.46 -11.92 -5.24
C LEU A 63 -6.62 -12.49 -6.65
N HIS A 64 -6.20 -11.76 -7.69
CA HIS A 64 -6.22 -12.27 -9.06
C HIS A 64 -5.36 -13.52 -9.23
N ILE A 65 -4.15 -13.54 -8.66
CA ILE A 65 -3.30 -14.74 -8.67
C ILE A 65 -4.01 -15.93 -8.02
N ALA A 66 -4.72 -15.73 -6.90
CA ALA A 66 -5.46 -16.79 -6.24
C ALA A 66 -6.65 -17.31 -7.09
N ILE A 67 -7.28 -16.45 -7.87
CA ILE A 67 -8.33 -16.81 -8.83
C ILE A 67 -7.72 -17.60 -10.00
N ASP A 68 -6.61 -17.13 -10.57
CA ASP A 68 -5.92 -17.84 -11.64
C ASP A 68 -5.46 -19.24 -11.19
N LEU A 69 -4.90 -19.34 -9.98
CA LEU A 69 -4.51 -20.63 -9.38
C LEU A 69 -5.70 -21.56 -9.15
N GLU A 70 -6.90 -21.04 -8.89
CA GLU A 70 -8.10 -21.85 -8.73
C GLU A 70 -8.55 -22.49 -10.04
N HIS A 71 -8.43 -21.73 -11.14
CA HIS A 71 -8.74 -22.22 -12.49
C HIS A 71 -7.65 -23.10 -13.09
N ASP A 72 -6.42 -22.97 -12.60
CA ASP A 72 -5.32 -23.84 -13.00
C ASP A 72 -5.60 -25.30 -12.59
N THR A 73 -5.17 -26.26 -13.41
CA THR A 73 -5.36 -27.69 -13.12
C THR A 73 -4.00 -28.33 -12.88
N LEU A 74 -3.80 -28.89 -11.68
CA LEU A 74 -2.60 -29.65 -11.39
C LEU A 74 -2.69 -30.99 -12.13
N ASN A 75 -1.67 -31.30 -12.94
CA ASN A 75 -1.53 -32.64 -13.50
C ASN A 75 -1.13 -33.60 -12.37
N VAL A 76 -2.06 -34.47 -11.99
CA VAL A 76 -1.94 -35.42 -10.87
C VAL A 76 -2.28 -36.85 -11.31
N ASP A 77 -2.24 -37.12 -12.61
CA ASP A 77 -2.72 -38.38 -13.18
C ASP A 77 -1.79 -39.56 -12.84
N ASP A 78 -0.48 -39.30 -12.75
CA ASP A 78 0.54 -40.30 -12.39
C ASP A 78 0.82 -40.38 -10.87
N ILE A 79 0.02 -39.70 -10.05
CA ILE A 79 0.21 -39.64 -8.59
C ILE A 79 -0.67 -40.68 -7.89
N ASP A 80 -0.15 -41.31 -6.83
CA ASP A 80 -0.94 -42.17 -5.94
C ASP A 80 -2.22 -41.49 -5.44
N ILE A 81 -3.32 -42.24 -5.35
CA ILE A 81 -4.65 -41.72 -5.02
C ILE A 81 -4.72 -40.99 -3.67
N HIS A 82 -3.94 -41.42 -2.67
CA HIS A 82 -3.91 -40.79 -1.36
C HIS A 82 -3.15 -39.46 -1.40
N LEU A 83 -2.06 -39.40 -2.17
CA LEU A 83 -1.28 -38.19 -2.39
C LEU A 83 -2.05 -37.17 -3.24
N LYS A 84 -2.74 -37.62 -4.30
CA LYS A 84 -3.62 -36.78 -5.12
C LYS A 84 -4.64 -36.03 -4.26
N ARG A 85 -5.33 -36.75 -3.36
CA ARG A 85 -6.32 -36.16 -2.45
C ARG A 85 -5.70 -35.12 -1.50
N LEU A 86 -4.49 -35.34 -1.01
CA LEU A 86 -3.79 -34.38 -0.16
C LEU A 86 -3.42 -33.12 -0.92
N VAL A 87 -2.91 -33.26 -2.15
CA VAL A 87 -2.51 -32.13 -3.01
C VAL A 87 -3.72 -31.27 -3.38
N GLU A 88 -4.81 -31.89 -3.82
CA GLU A 88 -6.05 -31.17 -4.17
C GLU A 88 -6.63 -30.40 -2.96
N ARG A 89 -6.59 -31.00 -1.76
CA ARG A 89 -7.05 -30.34 -0.53
C ARG A 89 -6.13 -29.19 -0.14
N GLY A 90 -4.82 -29.40 -0.13
CA GLY A 90 -3.84 -28.38 0.22
C GLY A 90 -3.95 -27.18 -0.72
N LYS A 91 -4.10 -27.41 -2.03
CA LYS A 91 -4.36 -26.35 -3.01
C LYS A 91 -5.60 -25.52 -2.64
N LYS A 92 -6.72 -26.18 -2.32
CA LYS A 92 -7.97 -25.49 -1.93
C LYS A 92 -7.80 -24.67 -0.64
N GLU A 93 -7.12 -25.22 0.36
CA GLU A 93 -6.87 -24.52 1.63
C GLU A 93 -6.02 -23.27 1.42
N VAL A 94 -4.90 -23.38 0.70
CA VAL A 94 -4.02 -22.24 0.39
C VAL A 94 -4.79 -21.15 -0.35
N ILE A 95 -5.54 -21.50 -1.40
CA ILE A 95 -6.35 -20.53 -2.16
C ILE A 95 -7.38 -19.85 -1.25
N SER A 96 -8.07 -20.61 -0.39
CA SER A 96 -9.08 -20.07 0.52
C SER A 96 -8.49 -19.05 1.51
N ILE A 97 -7.29 -19.32 2.03
CA ILE A 97 -6.60 -18.43 2.96
C ILE A 97 -6.18 -17.16 2.21
N ILE A 98 -5.55 -17.29 1.04
CA ILE A 98 -5.12 -16.13 0.25
C ILE A 98 -6.32 -15.23 -0.09
N LYS A 99 -7.44 -15.80 -0.54
CA LYS A 99 -8.65 -15.04 -0.84
C LYS A 99 -9.18 -14.31 0.39
N ARG A 100 -9.28 -14.99 1.54
CA ARG A 100 -9.77 -14.40 2.79
C ARG A 100 -8.95 -13.18 3.20
N GLU A 101 -7.62 -13.29 3.20
CA GLU A 101 -6.73 -12.19 3.61
C GLU A 101 -6.68 -11.06 2.57
N SER A 102 -6.86 -11.36 1.28
CA SER A 102 -6.76 -10.37 0.20
C SER A 102 -8.03 -9.53 0.00
N ILE A 103 -9.19 -10.02 0.45
CA ILE A 103 -10.49 -9.32 0.35
C ILE A 103 -10.68 -8.29 1.48
N VAL A 104 -9.87 -8.36 2.55
CA VAL A 104 -9.97 -7.45 3.70
C VAL A 104 -9.88 -5.99 3.23
N GLN A 105 -10.97 -5.26 3.41
CA GLN A 105 -11.02 -3.85 3.04
C GLN A 105 -10.15 -3.05 4.01
N LEU A 106 -9.13 -2.37 3.46
CA LEU A 106 -8.31 -1.46 4.24
C LEU A 106 -9.16 -0.29 4.75
N PRO A 107 -9.10 0.05 6.05
CA PRO A 107 -9.93 1.07 6.67
C PRO A 107 -9.71 2.45 6.03
N GLU A 108 -10.73 3.31 6.07
CA GLU A 108 -10.56 4.71 5.69
C GLU A 108 -9.72 5.47 6.72
N ILE A 109 -8.78 6.27 6.23
CA ILE A 109 -7.83 7.00 7.08
C ILE A 109 -8.24 8.47 7.02
N ASN A 110 -9.29 8.82 7.77
CA ASN A 110 -9.81 10.20 7.82
C ASN A 110 -9.39 10.94 9.10
N SER A 111 -8.93 10.19 10.10
CA SER A 111 -8.55 10.65 11.45
C SER A 111 -7.23 10.02 11.87
N TYR A 112 -6.57 10.64 12.84
CA TYR A 112 -5.41 10.08 13.55
C TYR A 112 -5.84 9.23 14.76
N ASP A 113 -6.96 9.59 15.38
CA ASP A 113 -7.63 8.79 16.42
C ASP A 113 -8.46 7.67 15.77
#